data_AF-G8Y5Z1-F1
#
_entry.id   AF-G8Y5Z1-F1
#
_cell.length_a   1.000
_cell.length_b   1.000
_cell.length_c   1.000
_cell.angle_alpha   90.00
_cell.angle_beta   90.00
_cell.angle_gamma   90.00
#
_symmetry.space_group_name_H-M   'P 1'
#
loop_
_entity.id
_entity.type
_entity.pdbx_description
1 polymer ?
#
loop_
_entity_poly.entity_id
_entity_poly.type
_entity_poly.pdbx_seq_one_letter_code
_entity_poly.pdbx_strand_id
1 'polypeptide(L)'
;MYIFLYPIEMIFAIIFYGPVGIITIWFSVLQQAGLVSAFIVTFLLMPEIQRVAFDAVLSRECADDVVLMGKLRRVVEVPFLVKCGQAVWALPAALILPFHMLKAIGVFIISAIPVIGPILVVLIQAPTKGLRLHARYFTLKSYDKRQIKVIYKLNRARYMAFGIVANALETIPIFSVFFMFTNTIGAALWVIDIENNHEDHPHVFASQESIQAEFRRIKIKRPYYFGFSESPSITASLQKTTNALKEPVKKAGELAEETTTSNKEQKSNKID
;
A
#
# COMPACT_ATOMS: atom_id res chain seq x y z
N MET A 1 2.88 25.33 22.02
CA MET A 1 1.41 25.13 22.18
C MET A 1 1.03 25.14 23.65
N TYR A 2 1.38 24.12 24.43
CA TYR A 2 0.95 24.00 25.84
C TYR A 2 1.40 25.15 26.75
N ILE A 3 2.66 25.58 26.72
CA ILE A 3 3.15 26.68 27.58
C ILE A 3 2.38 28.00 27.37
N PHE A 4 1.86 28.24 26.16
CA PHE A 4 1.24 29.51 25.78
C PHE A 4 -0.29 29.50 25.94
N LEU A 5 -0.94 28.38 25.61
CA LEU A 5 -2.41 28.26 25.69
C LEU A 5 -2.90 27.85 27.08
N TYR A 6 -2.11 27.08 27.83
CA TYR A 6 -2.48 26.59 29.17
C TYR A 6 -2.86 27.69 30.18
N PRO A 7 -2.10 28.78 30.36
CA PRO A 7 -2.47 29.81 31.34
C PRO A 7 -3.76 30.53 30.96
N ILE A 8 -4.02 30.71 29.66
CA ILE A 8 -5.26 31.33 29.16
C ILE A 8 -6.45 30.40 29.44
N GLU A 9 -6.35 29.12 29.04
CA GLU A 9 -7.40 28.12 29.31
C GLU A 9 -7.66 27.98 30.82
N MET A 10 -6.63 28.10 31.65
CA MET A 10 -6.75 28.01 33.09
C MET A 10 -7.57 29.15 33.70
N ILE A 11 -7.29 30.39 33.28
CA ILE A 11 -8.05 31.56 33.74
C ILE A 11 -9.52 31.41 33.37
N PHE A 12 -9.81 30.99 32.13
CA PHE A 12 -11.18 30.72 31.68
C PHE A 12 -11.86 29.64 32.53
N ALA A 13 -11.21 28.50 32.73
CA ALA A 13 -11.80 27.40 33.48
C ALA A 13 -12.05 27.76 34.97
N ILE A 14 -11.20 28.59 35.59
CA ILE A 14 -11.43 29.08 36.95
C ILE A 14 -12.63 30.04 37.01
N ILE A 15 -12.81 30.89 35.99
CA ILE A 15 -13.95 31.84 35.93
C ILE A 15 -15.30 31.09 35.82
N PHE A 16 -15.37 30.03 35.00
CA PHE A 16 -16.63 29.32 34.75
C PHE A 16 -16.89 28.16 35.73
N TYR A 17 -15.86 27.41 36.12
CA TYR A 17 -15.98 26.20 36.94
C TYR A 17 -15.42 26.37 38.36
N GLY A 18 -14.93 27.58 38.72
CA GLY A 18 -14.37 27.86 40.04
C GLY A 18 -13.08 27.08 40.33
N PRO A 19 -12.78 26.75 41.59
CA PRO A 19 -11.59 25.98 41.97
C PRO A 19 -11.52 24.59 41.34
N VAL A 20 -12.68 23.99 41.00
CA VAL A 20 -12.77 22.70 40.29
C VAL A 20 -12.19 22.81 38.88
N GLY A 21 -12.15 24.02 38.31
CA GLY A 21 -11.54 24.30 37.01
C GLY A 21 -10.09 23.80 36.92
N ILE A 22 -9.32 23.84 38.01
CA ILE A 22 -7.92 23.35 38.02
C ILE A 22 -7.84 21.86 37.65
N ILE A 23 -8.78 21.07 38.17
CA ILE A 23 -8.83 19.62 37.91
C ILE A 23 -9.29 19.35 36.47
N THR A 24 -10.27 20.09 35.97
CA THR A 24 -10.79 19.88 34.60
C THR A 24 -9.75 20.23 33.54
N ILE A 25 -8.95 21.28 33.75
CA ILE A 25 -7.85 21.64 32.86
C ILE A 25 -6.79 20.53 32.84
N TRP A 26 -6.46 19.94 34.01
CA TRP A 26 -5.49 18.85 34.07
C TRP A 26 -5.89 17.67 33.17
N PHE A 27 -7.15 17.22 33.25
CA PHE A 27 -7.69 16.20 32.35
C PHE A 27 -7.71 16.64 30.89
N SER A 28 -8.02 17.92 30.63
CA SER A 28 -8.07 18.48 29.27
C SER A 28 -6.68 18.51 28.62
N VAL A 29 -5.63 18.83 29.37
CA VAL A 29 -4.24 18.80 28.88
C VAL A 29 -3.81 17.37 28.55
N LEU A 30 -4.13 16.40 29.41
CA LEU A 30 -3.85 14.99 29.12
C LEU A 30 -4.56 14.53 27.83
N GLN A 31 -5.82 14.93 27.66
CA GLN A 31 -6.59 14.64 26.46
C GLN A 31 -5.97 15.30 25.21
N GLN A 32 -5.63 16.58 25.28
CA GLN A 32 -4.97 17.30 24.18
C GLN A 32 -3.61 16.70 23.83
N ALA A 33 -2.82 16.30 24.83
CA ALA A 33 -1.52 15.65 24.62
C ALA A 33 -1.69 14.29 23.92
N GLY A 34 -2.70 13.51 24.32
CA GLY A 34 -3.08 12.28 23.64
C GLY A 34 -3.48 12.51 22.18
N LEU A 35 -4.29 13.55 21.91
CA LEU A 35 -4.69 13.92 20.55
C LEU A 35 -3.51 14.32 19.68
N VAL A 36 -2.58 15.13 20.20
CA VAL A 36 -1.38 15.56 19.45
C VAL A 36 -0.47 14.37 19.17
N SER A 37 -0.27 13.49 20.16
CA SER A 37 0.52 12.27 19.97
C SER A 37 -0.10 11.36 18.92
N ALA A 38 -1.41 11.09 19.02
CA ALA A 38 -2.15 10.29 18.05
C ALA A 38 -2.12 10.92 16.65
N PHE A 39 -2.21 12.25 16.56
CA PHE A 39 -2.08 12.98 15.30
C PHE A 39 -0.70 12.79 14.69
N ILE A 40 0.38 12.94 15.47
CA ILE A 40 1.75 12.73 14.98
C ILE A 40 1.91 11.28 14.48
N VAL A 41 1.53 10.28 15.27
CA VAL A 41 1.68 8.88 14.88
C VAL A 41 0.88 8.56 13.62
N THR A 42 -0.38 8.99 13.56
CA THR A 42 -1.28 8.64 12.45
C THR A 42 -0.97 9.42 11.17
N PHE A 43 -0.57 10.69 11.30
CA PHE A 43 -0.31 11.55 10.15
C PHE A 43 1.12 11.40 9.61
N LEU A 44 2.11 11.28 10.50
CA LEU A 44 3.53 11.26 10.12
C LEU A 44 4.06 9.84 9.94
N LEU A 45 3.89 8.98 10.94
CA LEU A 45 4.53 7.65 10.96
C LEU A 45 3.75 6.62 10.15
N MET A 46 2.44 6.56 10.36
CA MET A 46 1.60 5.48 9.85
C MET A 46 1.62 5.34 8.30
N PRO A 47 1.63 6.42 7.49
CA PRO A 47 1.70 6.28 6.04
C PRO A 47 2.99 5.62 5.55
N GLU A 48 4.11 5.78 6.25
CA GLU A 48 5.38 5.14 5.87
C GLU A 48 5.44 3.71 6.38
N ILE A 49 5.03 3.45 7.63
CA ILE A 49 5.03 2.09 8.18
C ILE A 49 4.10 1.17 7.37
N GLN A 50 2.92 1.66 6.98
CA GLN A 50 2.01 0.89 6.12
C GLN A 50 2.62 0.59 4.74
N ARG A 51 3.41 1.51 4.16
CA ARG A 51 4.09 1.23 2.87
C ARG A 51 5.14 0.15 3.02
N VAL A 52 5.96 0.22 4.08
CA VAL A 52 6.98 -0.79 4.37
C VAL A 52 6.33 -2.15 4.63
N ALA A 53 5.25 -2.20 5.42
CA ALA A 53 4.51 -3.44 5.66
C ALA A 53 3.91 -4.03 4.37
N PHE A 54 3.33 -3.18 3.52
CA PHE A 54 2.80 -3.58 2.22
C PHE A 54 3.90 -4.13 1.31
N ASP A 55 5.02 -3.43 1.21
CA ASP A 55 6.17 -3.83 0.41
C ASP A 55 6.83 -5.11 0.95
N ALA A 56 6.86 -5.31 2.27
CA ALA A 56 7.37 -6.53 2.89
C ALA A 56 6.53 -7.76 2.52
N VAL A 57 5.19 -7.63 2.56
CA VAL A 57 4.29 -8.72 2.14
C VAL A 57 4.47 -9.04 0.66
N LEU A 58 4.54 -8.01 -0.19
CA LEU A 58 4.85 -8.20 -1.61
C LEU A 58 6.24 -8.79 -1.84
N SER A 59 7.23 -8.47 -1.02
CA SER A 59 8.57 -9.06 -1.16
C SER A 59 8.61 -10.55 -0.84
N ARG A 60 7.72 -10.99 0.05
CA ARG A 60 7.70 -12.35 0.57
C ARG A 60 6.89 -13.31 -0.30
N GLU A 61 5.67 -12.92 -0.67
CA GLU A 61 4.75 -13.79 -1.43
C GLU A 61 5.03 -13.79 -2.93
N CYS A 62 5.82 -12.83 -3.39
CA CYS A 62 6.01 -12.49 -4.78
C CYS A 62 7.51 -12.51 -5.15
N ALA A 63 8.28 -13.35 -4.46
CA ALA A 63 9.74 -13.44 -4.52
C ALA A 63 10.29 -13.84 -5.91
N ASP A 64 9.50 -14.57 -6.70
CA ASP A 64 9.92 -15.08 -8.01
C ASP A 64 9.89 -14.02 -9.12
N ASP A 65 9.23 -12.87 -8.92
CA ASP A 65 9.21 -11.78 -9.91
C ASP A 65 10.30 -10.75 -9.65
N VAL A 66 11.35 -10.88 -10.45
CA VAL A 66 12.50 -9.97 -10.49
C VAL A 66 12.12 -8.53 -10.89
N VAL A 67 11.00 -8.31 -11.60
CA VAL A 67 10.57 -6.98 -12.07
C VAL A 67 9.92 -6.20 -10.95
N LEU A 68 9.08 -6.84 -10.12
CA LEU A 68 8.53 -6.21 -8.93
C LEU A 68 9.64 -5.89 -7.93
N MET A 69 10.57 -6.81 -7.67
CA MET A 69 11.72 -6.55 -6.80
C MET A 69 12.59 -5.40 -7.32
N GLY A 70 12.77 -5.33 -8.65
CA GLY A 70 13.46 -4.21 -9.30
C GLY A 70 12.74 -2.86 -9.11
N LYS A 71 11.40 -2.84 -9.12
CA LYS A 71 10.61 -1.63 -8.87
C LYS A 71 10.58 -1.24 -7.40
N LEU A 72 10.45 -2.20 -6.48
CA LEU A 72 10.53 -1.99 -5.04
C LEU A 72 11.86 -1.33 -4.66
N ARG A 73 12.97 -1.83 -5.21
CA ARG A 73 14.32 -1.28 -4.99
C ARG A 73 14.56 0.10 -5.62
N ARG A 74 13.82 0.45 -6.69
CA ARG A 74 13.99 1.73 -7.42
C ARG A 74 13.09 2.85 -6.88
N VAL A 75 12.24 2.59 -5.89
CA VAL A 75 11.43 3.68 -5.31
C VAL A 75 12.38 4.64 -4.59
N VAL A 76 12.61 5.81 -5.21
CA VAL A 76 13.40 6.88 -4.61
C VAL A 76 12.62 7.40 -3.41
N GLU A 77 13.19 7.24 -2.22
CA GLU A 77 12.68 7.86 -1.01
C GLU A 77 12.78 9.38 -1.17
N VAL A 78 11.65 10.04 -1.40
CA VAL A 78 11.62 11.51 -1.34
C VAL A 78 11.72 11.92 0.13
N PRO A 79 12.71 12.77 0.50
CA PRO A 79 12.90 13.17 1.88
C PRO A 79 11.66 13.88 2.42
N PHE A 80 11.35 13.66 3.69
CA PHE A 80 10.12 14.14 4.33
C PHE A 80 9.91 15.66 4.19
N LEU A 81 10.99 16.45 4.23
CA LEU A 81 10.94 17.91 4.05
C LEU A 81 10.43 18.33 2.66
N VAL A 82 10.73 17.56 1.61
CA VAL A 82 10.28 17.84 0.25
C VAL A 82 8.78 17.55 0.10
N LYS A 83 8.28 16.50 0.76
CA LYS A 83 6.83 16.22 0.86
C LYS A 83 6.09 17.35 1.59
N CYS A 84 6.65 17.85 2.69
CA CYS A 84 6.09 18.99 3.43
C CYS A 84 6.10 20.27 2.58
N GLY A 85 7.20 20.56 1.89
CA GLY A 85 7.28 21.71 0.97
C GLY A 85 6.29 21.63 -0.18
N GLN A 86 6.04 20.43 -0.72
CA GLN A 86 5.04 20.20 -1.77
C GLN A 86 3.60 20.30 -1.25
N ALA A 87 3.34 19.88 0.00
CA ALA A 87 2.05 20.09 0.67
C ALA A 87 1.77 21.57 0.94
N VAL A 88 2.79 22.34 1.32
CA VAL A 88 2.72 23.81 1.46
C VAL A 88 2.49 24.47 0.09
N TRP A 89 3.16 24.03 -0.97
CA TRP A 89 2.94 24.53 -2.34
C TRP A 89 1.60 24.10 -2.95
N ALA A 90 0.89 23.14 -2.35
CA ALA A 90 -0.47 22.77 -2.73
C ALA A 90 -1.55 23.62 -2.04
N LEU A 91 -1.18 24.52 -1.12
CA LEU A 91 -2.08 25.49 -0.48
C LEU A 91 -2.87 26.37 -1.49
N PRO A 92 -2.33 26.86 -2.62
CA PRO A 92 -3.13 27.61 -3.60
C PRO A 92 -4.20 26.76 -4.32
N ALA A 93 -4.16 25.42 -4.23
CA ALA A 93 -5.28 24.56 -4.65
C ALA A 93 -6.47 24.59 -3.66
N ALA A 94 -6.35 25.35 -2.55
CA ALA A 94 -7.42 25.62 -1.59
C ALA A 94 -8.62 26.39 -2.17
N LEU A 95 -8.63 26.76 -3.45
CA LEU A 95 -9.86 27.23 -4.08
C LEU A 95 -10.93 26.11 -4.22
N ILE A 96 -10.52 24.83 -4.09
CA ILE A 96 -11.41 23.65 -4.05
C ILE A 96 -11.78 23.27 -2.59
N LEU A 97 -11.22 23.97 -1.61
CA LEU A 97 -11.45 23.76 -0.17
C LEU A 97 -12.92 23.88 0.28
N PRO A 98 -13.80 24.77 -0.24
CA PRO A 98 -15.18 24.84 0.24
C PRO A 98 -15.93 23.52 0.03
N PHE A 99 -15.65 22.79 -1.06
CA PHE A 99 -16.34 21.52 -1.32
C PHE A 99 -15.90 20.40 -0.36
N HIS A 100 -14.60 20.32 -0.05
CA HIS A 100 -14.10 19.36 0.95
C HIS A 100 -14.55 19.71 2.37
N MET A 101 -14.58 21.00 2.71
CA MET A 101 -15.13 21.46 4.00
C MET A 101 -16.61 21.14 4.11
N LEU A 102 -17.41 21.39 3.08
CA LEU A 102 -18.84 21.07 3.08
C LEU A 102 -19.09 19.57 3.24
N LYS A 103 -18.30 18.72 2.57
CA LYS A 103 -18.38 17.26 2.76
C LYS A 103 -18.00 16.85 4.18
N ALA A 104 -16.96 17.45 4.76
CA ALA A 104 -16.54 17.18 6.14
C ALA A 104 -17.62 17.58 7.14
N ILE A 105 -18.23 18.76 6.95
CA ILE A 105 -19.36 19.24 7.77
C ILE A 105 -20.55 18.29 7.64
N GLY A 106 -20.89 17.84 6.42
CA GLY A 106 -21.99 16.88 6.22
C GLY A 106 -21.74 15.56 6.94
N VAL A 107 -20.54 15.01 6.86
CA VAL A 107 -20.15 13.78 7.58
C VAL A 107 -20.19 14.00 9.11
N PHE A 108 -19.76 15.18 9.58
CA PHE A 108 -19.81 15.56 10.98
C PHE A 108 -21.26 15.62 11.51
N ILE A 109 -22.17 16.26 10.77
CA ILE A 109 -23.60 16.32 11.14
C ILE A 109 -24.20 14.90 11.22
N ILE A 110 -23.86 14.03 10.27
CA ILE A 110 -24.31 12.62 10.29
C ILE A 110 -23.76 11.90 11.53
N SER A 111 -22.51 12.16 11.91
CA SER A 111 -21.89 11.56 13.10
C SER A 111 -22.48 12.03 14.44
N ALA A 112 -23.24 13.13 14.45
CA ALA A 112 -23.89 13.65 15.66
C ALA A 112 -25.05 12.76 16.15
N ILE A 113 -25.57 11.86 15.30
CA ILE A 113 -26.56 10.88 15.69
C ILE A 113 -25.84 9.69 16.34
N PRO A 114 -26.00 9.44 17.65
CA PRO A 114 -25.34 8.32 18.30
C PRO A 114 -25.81 6.99 17.71
N VAL A 115 -24.93 5.99 17.70
CA VAL A 115 -25.13 4.64 17.12
C VAL A 115 -25.24 4.62 15.59
N ILE A 116 -26.24 5.30 15.02
CA ILE A 116 -26.51 5.28 13.57
C ILE A 116 -25.49 6.09 12.78
N GLY A 117 -25.07 7.25 13.33
CA GLY A 117 -24.11 8.14 12.69
C GLY A 117 -22.79 7.44 12.34
N PRO A 118 -22.10 6.81 13.29
CA PRO A 118 -20.87 6.05 13.02
C PRO A 118 -21.04 4.99 11.92
N ILE A 119 -22.16 4.24 11.91
CA ILE A 119 -22.44 3.22 10.90
C ILE A 119 -22.55 3.83 9.50
N LEU A 120 -23.31 4.93 9.36
CA LEU A 120 -23.43 5.65 8.09
C LEU A 120 -22.10 6.23 7.63
N VAL A 121 -21.33 6.80 8.55
CA VAL A 121 -20.01 7.37 8.27
C VAL A 121 -19.03 6.30 7.77
N VAL A 122 -19.06 5.10 8.36
CA VAL A 122 -18.29 3.93 7.91
C VAL A 122 -18.66 3.56 6.46
N LEU A 123 -19.96 3.47 6.16
CA LEU A 123 -20.47 3.13 4.82
C LEU A 123 -20.12 4.19 3.76
N ILE A 124 -20.26 5.47 4.10
CA ILE A 124 -19.99 6.59 3.19
C ILE A 124 -18.49 6.68 2.86
N GLN A 125 -17.62 6.41 3.83
CA GLN A 125 -16.18 6.49 3.65
C GLN A 125 -15.54 5.22 3.09
N ALA A 126 -16.23 4.08 3.18
CA ALA A 126 -15.75 2.77 2.75
C ALA A 126 -15.09 2.74 1.36
N PRO A 127 -15.76 3.16 0.26
CA PRO A 127 -15.15 3.04 -1.07
C PRO A 127 -13.84 3.83 -1.21
N THR A 128 -13.76 4.99 -0.56
CA THR A 128 -12.54 5.82 -0.55
C THR A 128 -11.44 5.14 0.27
N LYS A 129 -11.80 4.54 1.41
CA LYS A 129 -10.87 3.79 2.26
C LYS A 129 -10.28 2.60 1.51
N GLY A 130 -11.12 1.78 0.88
CA GLY A 130 -10.68 0.61 0.12
C GLY A 130 -9.71 1.00 -1.00
N LEU A 131 -10.03 2.07 -1.75
CA LEU A 131 -9.15 2.58 -2.80
C LEU A 131 -7.82 3.12 -2.24
N ARG A 132 -7.84 3.75 -1.06
CA ARG A 132 -6.65 4.32 -0.41
C ARG A 132 -5.66 3.23 0.02
N LEU A 133 -6.15 2.08 0.48
CA LEU A 133 -5.30 0.95 0.87
C LEU A 133 -4.51 0.36 -0.31
N HIS A 134 -5.00 0.52 -1.55
CA HIS A 134 -4.27 0.16 -2.78
C HIS A 134 -3.42 1.28 -3.38
N ALA A 135 -3.30 2.44 -2.72
CA ALA A 135 -2.50 3.56 -3.24
C ALA A 135 -1.03 3.18 -3.49
N ARG A 136 -0.46 2.30 -2.65
CA ARG A 136 0.92 1.80 -2.84
C ARG A 136 1.04 0.99 -4.12
N TYR A 137 0.11 0.07 -4.37
CA TYR A 137 0.04 -0.71 -5.61
C TYR A 137 -0.07 0.18 -6.86
N PHE A 138 -0.95 1.18 -6.85
CA PHE A 138 -1.07 2.11 -7.98
C PHE A 138 0.20 2.93 -8.22
N THR A 139 0.95 3.23 -7.15
CA THR A 139 2.25 3.90 -7.24
C THR A 139 3.30 2.98 -7.87
N LEU A 140 3.34 1.70 -7.48
CA LEU A 140 4.28 0.70 -8.04
C LEU A 140 3.99 0.37 -9.51
N LYS A 141 2.71 0.38 -9.91
CA LYS A 141 2.27 0.24 -11.30
C LYS A 141 2.36 1.55 -12.10
N SER A 142 2.71 2.67 -11.46
CA SER A 142 2.77 4.01 -12.07
C SER A 142 1.46 4.42 -12.77
N TYR A 143 0.32 4.15 -12.14
CA TYR A 143 -0.98 4.53 -12.70
C TYR A 143 -1.30 6.02 -12.55
N ASP A 144 -1.88 6.61 -13.60
CA ASP A 144 -2.41 7.97 -13.58
C ASP A 144 -3.79 8.06 -12.89
N LYS A 145 -4.15 9.25 -12.41
CA LYS A 145 -5.44 9.52 -11.74
C LYS A 145 -6.65 9.12 -12.60
N ARG A 146 -6.58 9.26 -13.93
CA ARG A 146 -7.65 8.83 -14.84
C ARG A 146 -7.79 7.31 -14.86
N GLN A 147 -6.67 6.59 -14.84
CA GLN A 147 -6.64 5.13 -14.85
C GLN A 147 -7.21 4.56 -13.55
N ILE A 148 -6.80 5.13 -12.41
CA ILE A 148 -7.32 4.76 -11.10
C ILE A 148 -8.85 4.94 -11.04
N LYS A 149 -9.39 6.03 -11.61
CA LYS A 149 -10.84 6.28 -11.66
C LYS A 149 -11.59 5.21 -12.45
N VAL A 150 -11.02 4.71 -13.55
CA VAL A 150 -11.62 3.63 -14.36
C VAL A 150 -11.60 2.31 -13.59
N ILE A 151 -10.45 1.95 -12.99
CA ILE A 151 -10.30 0.74 -12.17
C ILE A 151 -11.31 0.76 -11.00
N TYR A 152 -11.44 1.90 -10.34
CA TYR A 152 -12.40 2.12 -9.26
C TYR A 152 -13.84 1.95 -9.73
N LYS A 153 -14.22 2.54 -10.87
CA LYS A 153 -15.58 2.42 -11.42
C LYS A 153 -15.94 0.97 -11.70
N LEU A 154 -15.00 0.21 -12.26
CA LEU A 154 -15.23 -1.18 -12.67
C LEU A 154 -15.32 -2.14 -11.48
N ASN A 155 -14.63 -1.83 -10.37
CA ASN A 155 -14.59 -2.68 -9.18
C ASN A 155 -15.22 -2.02 -7.94
N ARG A 156 -16.13 -1.06 -8.12
CA ARG A 156 -16.68 -0.22 -7.04
C ARG A 156 -17.24 -1.04 -5.87
N ALA A 157 -18.01 -2.10 -6.18
CA ALA A 157 -18.65 -2.94 -5.17
C ALA A 157 -17.62 -3.62 -4.25
N ARG A 158 -16.46 -3.98 -4.78
CA ARG A 158 -15.42 -4.73 -4.06
C ARG A 158 -14.57 -3.82 -3.21
N TYR A 159 -14.21 -2.65 -3.75
CA TYR A 159 -13.61 -1.58 -2.96
C TYR A 159 -14.54 -1.11 -1.82
N MET A 160 -15.85 -1.10 -2.07
CA MET A 160 -16.84 -0.80 -1.03
C MET A 160 -16.87 -1.89 0.04
N ALA A 161 -17.01 -3.17 -0.33
CA ALA A 161 -17.03 -4.27 0.64
C ALA A 161 -15.76 -4.32 1.51
N PHE A 162 -14.58 -4.24 0.88
CA PHE A 162 -13.30 -4.20 1.60
C PHE A 162 -13.20 -2.98 2.51
N GLY A 163 -13.62 -1.81 2.02
CA GLY A 163 -13.62 -0.58 2.80
C GLY A 163 -14.59 -0.58 3.98
N ILE A 164 -15.73 -1.27 3.88
CA ILE A 164 -16.70 -1.41 4.98
C ILE A 164 -16.06 -2.19 6.12
N VAL A 165 -15.49 -3.37 5.80
CA VAL A 165 -14.82 -4.22 6.80
C VAL A 165 -13.64 -3.47 7.42
N ALA A 166 -12.80 -2.84 6.59
CA ALA A 166 -11.63 -2.10 7.06
C ALA A 166 -12.01 -0.95 8.00
N ASN A 167 -13.00 -0.14 7.64
CA ASN A 167 -13.48 0.96 8.49
C ASN A 167 -14.17 0.45 9.76
N ALA A 168 -14.94 -0.64 9.69
CA ALA A 168 -15.58 -1.24 10.85
C ALA A 168 -14.56 -1.73 11.87
N LEU A 169 -13.51 -2.42 11.42
CA LEU A 169 -12.41 -2.87 12.27
C LEU A 169 -11.64 -1.70 12.90
N GLU A 170 -11.37 -0.65 12.13
CA GLU A 170 -10.68 0.54 12.65
C GLU A 170 -11.54 1.41 13.59
N THR A 171 -12.86 1.20 13.59
CA THR A 171 -13.77 1.90 14.53
C THR A 171 -13.61 1.37 15.96
N ILE A 172 -13.09 0.15 16.12
CA ILE A 172 -12.85 -0.45 17.45
C ILE A 172 -11.72 0.35 18.14
N PRO A 173 -12.01 1.06 19.24
CA PRO A 173 -11.00 1.81 19.96
C PRO A 173 -9.93 0.87 20.50
N ILE A 174 -8.71 1.39 20.72
CA ILE A 174 -7.51 0.64 21.18
C ILE A 174 -6.91 -0.26 20.09
N PHE A 175 -7.73 -1.03 19.37
CA PHE A 175 -7.27 -1.95 18.32
C PHE A 175 -7.17 -1.32 16.93
N SER A 176 -7.57 -0.06 16.77
CA SER A 176 -7.58 0.63 15.47
C SER A 176 -6.23 0.58 14.75
N VAL A 177 -5.14 0.81 15.48
CA VAL A 177 -3.76 0.77 14.97
C VAL A 177 -3.38 -0.65 14.51
N PHE A 178 -3.76 -1.67 15.27
CA PHE A 178 -3.52 -3.06 14.90
C PHE A 178 -4.28 -3.43 13.61
N PHE A 179 -5.57 -3.10 13.56
CA PHE A 179 -6.39 -3.36 12.38
C PHE A 179 -5.96 -2.56 11.15
N MET A 180 -5.37 -1.36 11.32
CA MET A 180 -4.74 -0.66 10.21
C MET A 180 -3.65 -1.51 9.54
N PHE A 181 -2.79 -2.18 10.32
CA PHE A 181 -1.77 -3.08 9.76
C PHE A 181 -2.39 -4.30 9.10
N THR A 182 -3.37 -4.95 9.75
CA THR A 182 -4.07 -6.09 9.16
C THR A 182 -4.77 -5.72 7.85
N ASN A 183 -5.40 -4.54 7.79
CA ASN A 183 -6.02 -4.01 6.58
C ASN A 183 -5.00 -3.77 5.46
N THR A 184 -3.80 -3.28 5.80
CA THR A 184 -2.71 -3.10 4.84
C THR A 184 -2.20 -4.44 4.31
N ILE A 185 -2.00 -5.44 5.18
CA ILE A 185 -1.59 -6.79 4.79
C ILE A 185 -2.66 -7.43 3.90
N GLY A 186 -3.93 -7.35 4.29
CA GLY A 186 -5.05 -7.84 3.48
C GLY A 186 -5.14 -7.16 2.12
N ALA A 187 -4.87 -5.86 2.04
CA ALA A 187 -4.80 -5.14 0.76
C ALA A 187 -3.63 -5.62 -0.12
N ALA A 188 -2.48 -5.95 0.47
CA ALA A 188 -1.32 -6.50 -0.24
C ALA A 188 -1.60 -7.92 -0.76
N LEU A 189 -2.19 -8.78 0.07
CA LEU A 189 -2.63 -10.13 -0.34
C LEU A 189 -3.68 -10.07 -1.44
N TRP A 190 -4.62 -9.12 -1.36
CA TRP A 190 -5.58 -8.91 -2.43
C TRP A 190 -4.89 -8.47 -3.74
N VAL A 191 -3.83 -7.68 -3.66
CA VAL A 191 -3.03 -7.32 -4.85
C VAL A 191 -2.31 -8.54 -5.43
N ILE A 192 -1.73 -9.39 -4.58
CA ILE A 192 -1.10 -10.64 -5.02
C ILE A 192 -2.13 -11.52 -5.74
N ASP A 193 -3.33 -11.65 -5.19
CA ASP A 193 -4.44 -12.38 -5.83
C ASP A 193 -4.85 -11.77 -7.19
N ILE A 194 -4.91 -10.45 -7.33
CA ILE A 194 -5.17 -9.78 -8.63
C ILE A 194 -4.10 -10.10 -9.66
N GLU A 195 -2.85 -10.18 -9.23
CA GLU A 195 -1.72 -10.44 -10.11
C GLU A 195 -1.63 -11.93 -10.48
N ASN A 196 -1.84 -12.84 -9.52
CA ASN A 196 -1.85 -14.29 -9.73
C ASN A 196 -3.06 -14.77 -10.54
N ASN A 197 -4.24 -14.19 -10.32
CA ASN A 197 -5.46 -14.51 -11.08
C ASN A 197 -5.43 -14.03 -12.53
N HIS A 198 -4.30 -13.49 -13.03
CA HIS A 198 -4.07 -13.42 -14.48
C HIS A 198 -3.94 -14.80 -15.13
N GLU A 199 -3.60 -15.86 -14.37
CA GLU A 199 -3.31 -17.16 -14.96
C GLU A 199 -4.49 -18.15 -14.93
N ASP A 200 -5.42 -18.15 -13.95
CA ASP A 200 -6.40 -19.27 -13.86
C ASP A 200 -7.89 -19.01 -13.47
N HIS A 201 -8.33 -17.85 -12.93
CA HIS A 201 -9.74 -17.70 -12.46
C HIS A 201 -10.43 -16.32 -12.70
N PRO A 202 -11.39 -16.21 -13.66
CA PRO A 202 -11.95 -14.93 -14.13
C PRO A 202 -13.03 -14.27 -13.24
N HIS A 203 -13.31 -14.78 -12.04
CA HIS A 203 -14.46 -14.33 -11.23
C HIS A 203 -14.09 -13.33 -10.12
N VAL A 204 -12.79 -13.14 -9.86
CA VAL A 204 -12.29 -12.47 -8.65
C VAL A 204 -11.65 -11.11 -8.96
N PHE A 205 -11.80 -10.54 -10.14
CA PHE A 205 -11.60 -9.11 -10.45
C PHE A 205 -12.20 -8.82 -11.80
N ALA A 206 -12.73 -7.61 -12.02
CA ALA A 206 -13.09 -7.24 -13.37
C ALA A 206 -11.88 -7.52 -14.25
N SER A 207 -12.06 -8.43 -15.22
CA SER A 207 -10.94 -9.07 -15.90
C SER A 207 -10.00 -8.00 -16.43
N GLN A 208 -8.71 -8.24 -16.35
CA GLN A 208 -7.71 -7.29 -16.85
C GLN A 208 -7.98 -6.91 -18.30
N GLU A 209 -8.56 -7.83 -19.06
CA GLU A 209 -9.11 -7.59 -20.39
C GLU A 209 -10.21 -6.51 -20.44
N SER A 210 -11.17 -6.51 -19.52
CA SER A 210 -12.20 -5.47 -19.42
C SER A 210 -11.63 -4.09 -19.03
N ILE A 211 -10.64 -4.06 -18.13
CA ILE A 211 -9.91 -2.83 -17.76
C ILE A 211 -9.15 -2.31 -18.99
N GLN A 212 -8.49 -3.20 -19.73
CA GLN A 212 -7.76 -2.88 -20.96
C GLN A 212 -8.68 -2.41 -22.09
N ALA A 213 -9.86 -3.03 -22.25
CA ALA A 213 -10.86 -2.62 -23.22
C ALA A 213 -11.33 -1.18 -22.94
N GLU A 214 -11.57 -0.86 -21.67
CA GLU A 214 -11.98 0.49 -21.26
C GLU A 214 -10.85 1.52 -21.43
N PHE A 215 -9.60 1.16 -21.14
CA PHE A 215 -8.45 2.02 -21.43
C PHE A 215 -8.28 2.28 -22.94
N ARG A 216 -8.51 1.26 -23.78
CA ARG A 216 -8.53 1.41 -25.25
C ARG A 216 -9.64 2.36 -25.69
N ARG A 217 -10.85 2.24 -25.13
CA ARG A 217 -11.97 3.16 -25.43
C ARG A 217 -11.64 4.61 -25.09
N ILE A 218 -11.00 4.85 -23.95
CA ILE A 218 -10.74 6.20 -23.44
C ILE A 218 -9.42 6.80 -24.01
N LYS A 219 -8.71 6.09 -24.91
CA LYS A 219 -7.43 6.50 -25.51
C LYS A 219 -6.38 6.96 -24.47
N ILE A 220 -6.39 6.36 -23.29
CA ILE A 220 -5.37 6.65 -22.26
C ILE A 220 -4.08 5.95 -22.70
N LYS A 221 -2.94 6.66 -22.64
CA LYS A 221 -1.63 6.08 -22.96
C LYS A 221 -1.45 4.81 -22.13
N ARG A 222 -1.20 3.67 -22.82
CA ARG A 222 -1.17 2.36 -22.17
C ARG A 222 -0.23 2.42 -20.97
N PRO A 223 -0.69 2.07 -19.75
CA PRO A 223 0.27 1.72 -18.72
C PRO A 223 1.02 0.47 -19.22
N TYR A 224 2.31 0.37 -18.91
CA TYR A 224 3.04 -0.88 -19.11
C TYR A 224 2.36 -1.94 -18.24
N TYR A 225 1.48 -2.73 -18.84
CA TYR A 225 1.05 -4.00 -18.29
C TYR A 225 2.26 -4.89 -18.33
N PHE A 226 2.89 -5.01 -17.17
CA PHE A 226 3.65 -6.21 -16.88
C PHE A 226 2.80 -6.94 -15.85
N GLY A 227 2.16 -8.02 -16.30
CA GLY A 227 1.70 -9.06 -15.39
C GLY A 227 2.92 -9.59 -14.65
N PHE A 228 2.69 -10.13 -13.47
CA PHE A 228 3.71 -10.69 -12.58
C PHE A 228 4.42 -11.93 -13.13
N SER A 229 4.09 -12.32 -14.34
CA SER A 229 4.61 -13.48 -15.06
C SER A 229 4.54 -13.10 -16.53
N GLU A 230 5.55 -13.51 -17.31
CA GLU A 230 5.66 -13.33 -18.76
C GLU A 230 6.05 -11.94 -19.29
N SER A 231 7.36 -11.67 -19.29
CA SER A 231 7.96 -11.05 -20.48
C SER A 231 8.29 -12.18 -21.45
N PRO A 232 7.54 -12.38 -22.55
CA PRO A 232 7.90 -13.39 -23.55
C PRO A 232 9.30 -13.17 -24.15
N SER A 233 9.86 -11.94 -24.07
CA SER A 233 11.23 -11.67 -24.51
C SER A 233 12.28 -12.05 -23.46
N ILE A 234 11.97 -11.97 -22.15
CA ILE A 234 12.90 -12.39 -21.08
C ILE A 234 12.83 -13.90 -20.86
N THR A 235 11.65 -14.52 -20.89
CA THR A 235 11.54 -15.99 -20.81
C THR A 235 12.14 -16.67 -22.03
N ALA A 236 11.95 -16.16 -23.24
CA ALA A 236 12.62 -16.72 -24.43
C ALA A 236 14.15 -16.51 -24.40
N SER A 237 14.64 -15.38 -23.88
CA SER A 237 16.09 -15.14 -23.78
C SER A 237 16.73 -15.93 -22.64
N LEU A 238 16.05 -16.12 -21.51
CA LEU A 238 16.45 -17.00 -20.40
C LEU A 238 16.40 -18.47 -20.82
N GLN A 239 15.33 -18.93 -21.48
CA GLN A 239 15.25 -20.28 -22.03
C GLN A 239 16.38 -20.52 -23.05
N LYS A 240 16.68 -19.52 -23.90
CA LYS A 240 17.76 -19.59 -24.88
C LYS A 240 19.14 -19.60 -24.22
N THR A 241 19.36 -18.84 -23.14
CA THR A 241 20.63 -18.86 -22.39
C THR A 241 20.78 -20.15 -21.57
N THR A 242 19.72 -20.63 -20.92
CA THR A 242 19.72 -21.92 -20.21
C THR A 242 19.97 -23.09 -21.16
N ASN A 243 19.38 -23.08 -22.36
CA ASN A 243 19.65 -24.10 -23.38
C ASN A 243 21.06 -23.97 -23.99
N ALA A 244 21.56 -22.75 -24.21
CA ALA A 244 22.92 -22.52 -24.71
C ALA A 244 24.01 -22.89 -23.69
N LEU A 245 23.71 -22.83 -22.38
CA LEU A 245 24.60 -23.27 -21.31
C LEU A 245 24.54 -24.79 -21.06
N LYS A 246 23.52 -25.48 -21.57
CA LYS A 246 23.32 -26.93 -21.34
C LYS A 246 24.36 -27.79 -22.07
N GLU A 247 24.73 -27.41 -23.29
CA GLU A 247 25.78 -28.08 -24.07
C GLU A 247 27.19 -27.95 -23.47
N PRO A 248 27.70 -26.75 -23.13
CA PRO A 248 29.04 -26.61 -22.54
C PRO A 248 29.14 -27.24 -21.14
N VAL A 249 28.06 -27.23 -20.35
CA VAL A 249 28.03 -27.90 -19.04
C VAL A 249 28.08 -29.41 -19.19
N LYS A 250 27.37 -29.99 -20.18
CA LYS A 250 27.45 -31.42 -20.48
C LYS A 250 28.84 -31.84 -20.96
N LYS A 251 29.44 -31.04 -21.85
CA LYS A 251 30.80 -31.27 -22.36
C LYS A 251 31.87 -31.15 -21.28
N ALA A 252 31.70 -30.22 -20.33
CA ALA A 252 32.59 -30.08 -19.17
C ALA A 252 32.45 -31.27 -18.20
N GLY A 253 31.25 -31.84 -18.06
CA GLY A 253 31.01 -33.08 -17.29
C GLY A 253 31.69 -34.31 -17.92
N GLU A 254 31.56 -34.47 -19.25
CA GLU A 254 32.20 -35.58 -19.99
C GLU A 254 33.74 -35.47 -19.96
N LEU A 255 34.31 -34.27 -20.08
CA LEU A 255 35.77 -34.04 -19.92
C LEU A 255 36.25 -34.33 -18.49
N ALA A 256 35.43 -34.07 -17.47
CA ALA A 256 35.79 -34.37 -16.08
C ALA A 256 35.76 -35.89 -15.80
N GLU A 257 34.86 -36.64 -16.44
CA GLU A 257 34.81 -38.11 -16.38
C GLU A 257 35.97 -38.78 -17.14
N GLU A 258 36.35 -38.29 -18.33
CA GLU A 258 37.54 -38.79 -19.07
C GLU A 258 38.85 -38.55 -18.32
N THR A 259 38.96 -37.43 -17.61
CA THR A 259 40.16 -37.12 -16.81
C THR A 259 40.26 -37.99 -15.55
N THR A 260 39.12 -38.47 -15.01
CA THR A 260 39.10 -39.35 -13.83
C THR A 260 39.28 -40.84 -14.17
N THR A 261 38.88 -41.28 -15.36
CA THR A 261 39.14 -42.64 -15.86
C THR A 261 40.59 -42.81 -16.33
N SER A 262 41.16 -41.84 -17.05
CA SER A 262 42.57 -41.87 -17.47
C SER A 262 43.55 -41.88 -16.28
N ASN A 263 43.24 -41.16 -15.21
CA ASN A 263 44.06 -41.12 -13.99
C ASN A 263 43.92 -42.41 -13.13
N LYS A 264 42.86 -43.20 -13.32
CA LYS A 264 42.73 -44.54 -12.72
C LYS A 264 43.53 -45.60 -13.49
N GLU A 265 43.56 -45.53 -14.82
CA GLU A 265 44.37 -46.45 -15.65
C GLU A 265 45.88 -46.21 -15.49
N GLN A 266 46.34 -44.96 -15.43
CA GLN A 266 47.75 -44.66 -15.15
C GLN A 266 48.22 -45.10 -13.75
N LYS A 267 47.30 -45.22 -12.79
CA LYS A 267 47.62 -45.69 -11.42
C LYS A 267 47.61 -47.21 -11.30
N SER A 268 46.91 -47.92 -12.20
CA SER A 268 46.92 -49.38 -12.28
C SER A 268 48.19 -49.91 -12.96
N ASN A 269 48.74 -49.19 -13.95
CA ASN A 269 49.91 -49.63 -14.73
C ASN A 269 51.27 -49.30 -14.08
N LYS A 270 51.27 -48.90 -12.80
CA LYS A 270 52.48 -48.55 -12.02
C LYS A 270 52.66 -49.43 -10.76
N ILE A 271 51.88 -50.51 -10.67
CA ILE A 271 51.89 -51.46 -9.54
C ILE A 271 52.35 -52.87 -9.99
N ASP A 272 52.62 -53.07 -11.28
CA ASP A 272 53.30 -54.26 -11.80
C ASP A 272 54.80 -53.98 -12.08
#